data_AF-A0A921ZY03-F1
#
_entry.id   AF-A0A921ZY03-F1
#
_cell.length_a   1.000
_cell.length_b   1.000
_cell.length_c   1.000
_cell.angle_alpha   90.00
_cell.angle_beta   90.00
_cell.angle_gamma   90.00
#
_symmetry.space_group_name_H-M   'P 1'
#
loop_
_entity.id
_entity.type
_entity.pdbx_description
1 polymer ?
#
loop_
_entity_poly.entity_id
_entity_poly.type
_entity_poly.pdbx_seq_one_letter_code
_entity_poly.pdbx_strand_id
1 'polypeptide(L)'
;MEDLANKSSYSIVDVTMDEPNDSILQPNASQSFIDNRNNISAQIENYLSQIQEAGSYLLNLLKEDVVPRREKRIVHVPPEFDENDTRWTLRHRQPGPGLKELIENSEVHVEVDKLNRYTGMATSSEYLTKVLMTIIFTDEALSYCNMFAQKKNKLDNNAVNVLFEFVKGFASRKGLPAVDLVTFNDWVRSKLRSMKIQLLP
;
A
#
# COMPACT_ATOMS: atom_id res chain seq x y z
N MET A 1 -15.10 -80.79 39.30
CA MET A 1 -15.09 -81.22 40.71
C MET A 1 -14.02 -80.38 41.36
N GLU A 2 -14.43 -79.27 41.99
CA GLU A 2 -14.72 -79.21 43.45
C GLU A 2 -13.44 -79.59 44.22
N ASP A 3 -12.89 -78.81 45.15
CA ASP A 3 -13.52 -77.86 46.05
C ASP A 3 -12.46 -77.16 46.93
N LEU A 4 -12.87 -76.04 47.51
CA LEU A 4 -12.65 -75.61 48.91
C LEU A 4 -11.25 -75.57 49.56
N ALA A 5 -10.89 -74.34 49.94
CA ALA A 5 -10.69 -73.89 51.33
C ALA A 5 -9.83 -74.71 52.31
N ASN A 6 -8.80 -74.07 52.88
CA ASN A 6 -8.48 -74.11 54.33
C ASN A 6 -7.44 -73.01 54.62
N LYS A 7 -7.71 -71.88 55.29
CA LYS A 7 -7.96 -71.64 56.73
C LYS A 7 -6.92 -72.24 57.69
N SER A 8 -6.64 -71.43 58.71
CA SER A 8 -6.01 -71.74 60.01
C SER A 8 -4.50 -71.52 60.05
N SER A 9 -3.87 -70.86 61.03
CA SER A 9 -4.25 -69.92 62.10
C SER A 9 -3.03 -69.86 63.04
N TYR A 10 -2.77 -68.68 63.63
CA TYR A 10 -2.00 -68.44 64.87
C TYR A 10 -0.50 -68.85 64.85
N SER A 11 0.44 -68.25 65.58
CA SER A 11 0.57 -67.01 66.34
C SER A 11 1.98 -67.04 66.95
N ILE A 12 2.64 -65.87 66.98
CA ILE A 12 3.49 -65.36 68.07
C ILE A 12 4.69 -66.20 68.52
N VAL A 13 5.91 -65.71 68.27
CA VAL A 13 6.80 -65.01 69.24
C VAL A 13 8.04 -64.55 68.46
N ASP A 14 8.19 -63.23 68.26
CA ASP A 14 9.07 -62.33 69.04
C ASP A 14 10.54 -62.79 69.10
N VAL A 15 11.41 -62.15 68.30
CA VAL A 15 12.24 -60.98 68.68
C VAL A 15 13.50 -61.51 69.43
N THR A 16 14.73 -61.30 68.97
CA THR A 16 15.41 -60.02 68.73
C THR A 16 16.83 -60.32 68.19
N MET A 17 17.36 -59.41 67.35
CA MET A 17 18.71 -58.77 67.43
C MET A 17 19.99 -59.66 67.47
N ASP A 18 21.08 -59.38 66.77
CA ASP A 18 21.66 -58.14 66.24
C ASP A 18 22.54 -58.42 65.01
N GLU A 19 22.39 -57.58 63.98
CA GLU A 19 23.37 -56.64 63.41
C GLU A 19 24.91 -56.89 63.51
N PRO A 20 25.75 -56.20 62.70
CA PRO A 20 25.95 -56.37 61.25
C PRO A 20 27.46 -56.52 60.94
N ASN A 21 27.84 -56.61 59.66
CA ASN A 21 29.17 -56.15 59.24
C ASN A 21 29.11 -55.50 57.85
N ASP A 22 29.73 -54.33 57.79
CA ASP A 22 29.72 -53.33 56.74
C ASP A 22 30.13 -53.85 55.36
N SER A 23 29.51 -53.30 54.30
CA SER A 23 30.23 -52.72 53.15
C SER A 23 29.29 -52.27 52.01
N ILE A 24 29.56 -51.05 51.52
CA ILE A 24 29.14 -50.43 50.24
C ILE A 24 27.79 -49.68 50.27
N LEU A 25 27.83 -48.40 50.66
CA LEU A 25 26.83 -47.41 50.23
C LEU A 25 27.22 -46.88 48.85
N GLN A 26 26.33 -47.08 47.88
CA GLN A 26 26.40 -46.52 46.52
C GLN A 26 26.40 -44.98 46.53
N PRO A 27 26.88 -44.31 45.46
CA PRO A 27 26.73 -42.86 45.33
C PRO A 27 25.26 -42.48 45.52
N ASN A 28 25.08 -41.63 46.52
CA ASN A 28 23.82 -41.16 47.07
C ASN A 28 22.86 -40.65 46.00
N ALA A 29 21.66 -41.23 45.96
CA ALA A 29 20.57 -40.85 45.07
C ALA A 29 20.31 -39.32 45.03
N SER A 30 20.67 -38.58 46.09
CA SER A 30 20.59 -37.12 46.16
C SER A 30 21.33 -36.37 45.05
N GLN A 31 22.49 -36.84 44.58
CA GLN A 31 23.24 -36.13 43.54
C GLN A 31 22.59 -36.28 42.16
N SER A 32 22.11 -37.48 41.82
CA SER A 32 21.40 -37.74 40.56
C SER A 32 20.06 -36.99 40.49
N PHE A 33 19.39 -36.77 41.63
CA PHE A 33 18.21 -35.90 41.69
C PHE A 33 18.53 -34.42 41.42
N ILE A 34 19.64 -33.91 41.94
CA ILE A 34 20.07 -32.52 41.72
C ILE A 34 20.48 -32.31 40.26
N ASP A 35 21.24 -33.24 39.69
CA ASP A 35 21.70 -33.16 38.29
C ASP A 35 20.51 -33.23 37.32
N ASN A 36 19.53 -34.10 37.60
CA ASN A 36 18.29 -34.18 36.83
C ASN A 36 17.47 -32.88 36.93
N ARG A 37 17.35 -32.29 38.13
CA ARG A 37 16.66 -31.01 38.32
C ARG A 37 17.32 -29.87 37.55
N ASN A 38 18.65 -29.82 37.54
CA ASN A 38 19.39 -28.80 36.81
C ASN A 38 19.25 -28.96 35.29
N ASN A 39 19.25 -30.20 34.80
CA ASN A 39 18.99 -30.50 33.39
C ASN A 39 17.58 -30.07 32.98
N ILE A 40 16.56 -30.42 33.77
CA ILE A 40 15.17 -30.00 33.54
C ILE A 40 15.06 -28.48 33.55
N SER A 41 15.72 -27.79 34.49
CA SER A 41 15.69 -26.33 34.57
C SER A 41 16.32 -25.68 33.33
N ALA A 42 17.49 -26.17 32.89
CA ALA A 42 18.13 -25.69 31.67
C ALA A 42 17.28 -25.95 30.42
N GLN A 43 16.59 -27.08 30.38
CA GLN A 43 15.70 -27.43 29.28
C GLN A 43 14.46 -26.52 29.23
N ILE A 44 13.87 -26.19 30.39
CA ILE A 44 12.76 -25.23 30.50
C ILE A 44 13.20 -23.84 30.01
N GLU A 45 14.35 -23.35 30.46
CA GLU A 45 14.87 -22.05 30.02
C GLU A 45 15.11 -22.00 28.51
N ASN A 46 15.61 -23.10 27.92
CA ASN A 46 15.77 -23.22 26.48
C ASN A 46 14.42 -23.14 25.75
N TYR A 47 13.40 -23.85 26.22
CA TYR A 47 12.05 -23.77 25.65
C TYR A 47 11.44 -22.36 25.77
N LEU A 48 11.62 -21.69 26.91
CA LEU A 48 11.12 -20.33 27.12
C LEU A 48 11.80 -19.34 26.16
N SER A 49 13.11 -19.46 25.96
CA SER A 49 13.87 -18.64 25.01
C SER A 49 13.36 -18.86 23.57
N GLN A 50 13.17 -20.11 23.15
CA GLN A 50 12.65 -20.44 21.81
C GLN A 50 11.23 -19.89 21.59
N ILE A 51 10.35 -19.95 22.60
CA ILE A 51 8.99 -19.39 22.51
C ILE A 51 9.06 -17.86 22.37
N GLN A 52 9.95 -17.20 23.10
CA GLN A 52 10.13 -15.75 23.01
C GLN A 52 10.68 -15.34 21.65
N GLU A 53 11.63 -16.09 21.11
CA GLU A 53 12.19 -15.85 19.77
C GLU A 53 11.12 -16.04 18.70
N ALA A 54 10.38 -17.16 18.73
CA ALA A 54 9.27 -17.42 17.82
C ALA A 54 8.18 -16.35 17.90
N GLY A 55 7.85 -15.90 19.11
CA GLY A 55 6.92 -14.78 19.33
C GLY A 55 7.41 -13.48 18.70
N SER A 56 8.72 -13.20 18.77
CA SER A 56 9.33 -12.02 18.15
C SER A 56 9.31 -12.08 16.62
N TYR A 57 9.60 -13.25 16.03
CA TYR A 57 9.51 -13.45 14.59
C TYR A 57 8.08 -13.30 14.08
N LEU A 58 7.10 -13.91 14.77
CA LEU A 58 5.69 -13.78 14.41
C LEU A 58 5.20 -12.33 14.54
N LEU A 59 5.64 -11.60 15.59
CA LEU A 59 5.32 -10.18 15.73
C LEU A 59 5.94 -9.32 14.63
N ASN A 60 7.15 -9.63 14.17
CA ASN A 60 7.77 -8.92 13.05
C ASN A 60 7.11 -9.27 11.71
N LEU A 61 6.75 -10.54 11.49
CA LEU A 61 6.01 -10.96 10.30
C LEU A 61 4.63 -10.29 10.23
N LEU A 62 3.93 -10.21 11.36
CA LEU A 62 2.65 -9.49 11.48
C LEU A 62 2.80 -7.98 11.27
N LYS A 63 3.96 -7.39 11.59
CA LYS A 63 4.25 -5.98 11.30
C LYS A 63 4.57 -5.74 9.82
N GLU A 64 5.20 -6.71 9.14
CA GLU A 64 5.49 -6.61 7.71
C GLU A 64 4.24 -6.76 6.82
N ASP A 65 3.20 -7.50 7.28
CA ASP A 65 1.92 -7.64 6.58
C ASP A 65 0.88 -6.57 6.90
N VAL A 66 1.20 -5.58 7.75
CA VAL A 66 0.42 -4.33 7.77
C VAL A 66 0.85 -3.50 6.56
N VAL A 67 0.39 -3.90 5.38
CA VAL A 67 0.16 -2.94 4.31
C VAL A 67 -0.65 -1.83 4.98
N PRO A 68 -0.15 -0.60 5.13
CA PRO A 68 -0.93 0.45 5.76
C PRO A 68 -2.23 0.50 4.98
N ARG A 69 -3.32 0.09 5.65
CA ARG A 69 -4.67 0.21 5.12
C ARG A 69 -4.74 1.67 4.73
N ARG A 70 -4.64 1.96 3.43
CA ARG A 70 -4.60 3.33 2.91
C ARG A 70 -5.68 4.06 3.66
N GLU A 71 -5.28 4.96 4.56
CA GLU A 71 -6.24 5.85 5.22
C GLU A 71 -7.09 6.36 4.08
N LYS A 72 -8.41 6.19 4.19
CA LYS A 72 -9.35 6.65 3.17
C LYS A 72 -9.05 8.13 3.00
N ARG A 73 -8.25 8.48 1.98
CA ARG A 73 -7.98 9.87 1.64
C ARG A 73 -9.36 10.45 1.46
N ILE A 74 -9.70 11.42 2.30
CA ILE A 74 -10.92 12.18 2.12
C ILE A 74 -10.70 12.90 0.80
N VAL A 75 -11.24 12.33 -0.28
CA VAL A 75 -11.16 12.95 -1.59
C VAL A 75 -12.15 14.11 -1.53
N HIS A 76 -11.62 15.31 -1.28
CA HIS A 76 -12.42 16.52 -1.34
C HIS A 76 -13.00 16.63 -2.75
N VAL A 77 -14.33 16.57 -2.86
CA VAL A 77 -15.02 16.74 -4.14
C VAL A 77 -15.01 18.24 -4.46
N PRO A 78 -14.49 18.67 -5.63
CA PRO A 78 -14.52 20.07 -6.02
C PRO A 78 -15.95 20.62 -5.97
N PRO A 79 -16.15 21.88 -5.53
CA PRO A 79 -17.48 22.48 -5.45
C PRO A 79 -18.17 22.59 -6.83
N GLU A 80 -17.39 22.70 -7.90
CA GLU A 80 -17.89 22.74 -9.28
C GLU A 80 -18.13 21.35 -9.89
N PHE A 81 -17.81 20.27 -9.18
CA PHE A 81 -17.97 18.91 -9.69
C PHE A 81 -19.40 18.65 -10.15
N ASP A 82 -19.55 18.31 -11.43
CA ASP A 82 -20.81 17.88 -12.04
C ASP A 82 -20.59 16.51 -12.71
N GLU A 83 -21.35 15.50 -12.28
CA GLU A 83 -21.26 14.16 -12.86
C GLU A 83 -21.90 14.06 -14.26
N ASN A 84 -22.71 15.04 -14.66
CA ASN A 84 -23.43 15.09 -15.93
C ASN A 84 -22.77 16.03 -16.95
N ASP A 85 -21.98 17.01 -16.51
CA ASP A 85 -21.30 17.97 -17.39
C ASP A 85 -19.78 18.05 -17.15
N THR A 86 -18.99 17.33 -17.95
CA THR A 86 -17.52 17.36 -17.84
C THR A 86 -16.89 18.72 -18.10
N ARG A 87 -17.64 19.70 -18.65
CA ARG A 87 -17.14 21.06 -18.85
C ARG A 87 -16.84 21.78 -17.53
N TRP A 88 -17.29 21.27 -16.38
CA TRP A 88 -16.84 21.76 -15.06
C TRP A 88 -15.31 21.69 -14.91
N THR A 89 -14.65 20.81 -15.67
CA THR A 89 -13.20 20.68 -15.62
C THR A 89 -12.46 21.82 -16.33
N LEU A 90 -13.14 22.58 -17.19
CA LEU A 90 -12.54 23.64 -18.00
C LEU A 90 -12.32 24.90 -17.17
N ARG A 91 -11.17 25.53 -17.35
CA ARG A 91 -10.86 26.83 -16.74
C ARG A 91 -11.73 27.96 -17.31
N HIS A 92 -12.10 27.86 -18.59
CA HIS A 92 -12.97 28.82 -19.26
C HIS A 92 -14.09 28.09 -20.01
N ARG A 93 -15.31 28.10 -19.44
CA ARG A 93 -16.48 27.41 -20.00
C ARG A 93 -17.14 28.19 -21.15
N GLN A 94 -16.91 29.50 -21.21
CA GLN A 94 -17.50 30.44 -22.16
C GLN A 94 -16.41 31.33 -22.80
N PRO A 95 -16.67 31.89 -23.99
CA PRO A 95 -15.81 32.91 -24.58
C PRO A 95 -15.74 34.18 -23.72
N GLY A 96 -14.67 34.96 -23.90
CA GLY A 96 -14.50 36.20 -23.15
C GLY A 96 -13.28 37.01 -23.60
N PRO A 97 -13.11 38.24 -23.09
CA PRO A 97 -11.97 39.09 -23.42
C PRO A 97 -10.64 38.40 -23.11
N GLY A 98 -9.70 38.44 -24.06
CA GLY A 98 -8.38 37.82 -23.90
C GLY A 98 -8.36 36.29 -24.06
N LEU A 99 -9.49 35.67 -24.39
CA LEU A 99 -9.60 34.25 -24.69
C LEU A 99 -9.68 34.01 -26.20
N LYS A 100 -9.15 32.88 -26.64
CA LYS A 100 -9.40 32.31 -27.97
C LYS A 100 -9.64 30.81 -27.86
N GLU A 101 -10.27 30.24 -28.88
CA GLU A 101 -10.33 28.79 -28.97
C GLU A 101 -8.94 28.20 -29.28
N LEU A 102 -8.62 27.07 -28.67
CA LEU A 102 -7.35 26.37 -28.86
C LEU A 102 -7.22 25.85 -30.31
N ILE A 103 -8.31 25.33 -30.84
CA ILE A 103 -8.54 25.00 -32.25
C ILE A 103 -9.86 25.64 -32.66
N GLU A 104 -9.96 26.15 -33.89
CA GLU A 104 -11.19 26.75 -34.41
C GLU A 104 -12.38 25.76 -34.37
N ASN A 105 -13.54 26.25 -33.91
CA ASN A 105 -14.78 25.51 -33.69
C ASN A 105 -14.68 24.39 -32.64
N SER A 106 -13.78 24.52 -31.67
CA SER A 106 -13.59 23.49 -30.63
C SER A 106 -14.35 23.76 -29.34
N GLU A 107 -14.79 25.00 -29.12
CA GLU A 107 -15.35 25.50 -27.84
C GLU A 107 -14.41 25.41 -26.64
N VAL A 108 -13.12 25.12 -26.86
CA VAL A 108 -12.09 25.03 -25.81
C VAL A 108 -11.33 26.35 -25.75
N HIS A 109 -11.69 27.20 -24.79
CA HIS A 109 -11.18 28.55 -24.68
C HIS A 109 -9.96 28.61 -23.75
N VAL A 110 -8.91 29.32 -24.17
CA VAL A 110 -7.68 29.53 -23.40
C VAL A 110 -7.20 30.97 -23.50
N GLU A 111 -6.50 31.45 -22.46
CA GLU A 111 -5.87 32.77 -22.45
C GLU A 111 -4.82 32.89 -23.56
N VAL A 112 -4.97 33.92 -24.41
CA VAL A 112 -4.10 34.15 -25.58
C VAL A 112 -2.64 34.33 -25.17
N ASP A 113 -2.37 35.12 -24.13
CA ASP A 113 -1.02 35.44 -23.67
C ASP A 113 -0.29 34.20 -23.15
N LYS A 114 -0.98 33.37 -22.35
CA LYS A 114 -0.43 32.11 -21.84
C LYS A 114 -0.16 31.13 -22.97
N LEU A 115 -1.11 30.97 -23.89
CA LEU A 115 -0.95 30.05 -25.02
C LEU A 115 0.24 30.46 -25.89
N ASN A 116 0.36 31.74 -26.23
CA ASN A 116 1.47 32.26 -27.03
C ASN A 116 2.82 32.07 -26.32
N ARG A 117 2.89 32.42 -25.03
CA ARG A 117 4.10 32.23 -24.21
C ARG A 117 4.56 30.78 -24.20
N TYR A 118 3.69 29.85 -23.84
CA TYR A 118 4.08 28.45 -23.68
C TYR A 118 4.34 27.76 -25.01
N THR A 119 3.61 28.10 -26.07
CA THR A 119 3.91 27.60 -27.42
C THR A 119 5.26 28.13 -27.93
N GLY A 120 5.60 29.38 -27.60
CA GLY A 120 6.90 29.97 -27.96
C GLY A 120 8.09 29.35 -27.23
N MET A 121 7.91 28.98 -25.96
CA MET A 121 8.96 28.40 -25.11
C MET A 121 9.09 26.87 -25.23
N ALA A 122 8.06 26.18 -25.74
CA ALA A 122 8.04 24.73 -25.74
C ALA A 122 9.14 24.11 -26.62
N THR A 123 9.98 23.29 -25.99
CA THR A 123 11.05 22.51 -26.64
C THR A 123 10.63 21.08 -26.93
N SER A 124 9.56 20.59 -26.31
CA SER A 124 9.02 19.24 -26.52
C SER A 124 7.49 19.21 -26.49
N SER A 125 6.90 18.25 -27.20
CA SER A 125 5.46 17.98 -27.19
C SER A 125 4.95 17.58 -25.82
N GLU A 126 5.76 16.87 -25.03
CA GLU A 126 5.44 16.51 -23.65
C GLU A 126 5.32 17.74 -22.77
N TYR A 127 6.30 18.65 -22.81
CA TYR A 127 6.27 19.88 -22.04
C TYR A 127 5.03 20.70 -22.39
N LEU A 128 4.78 20.90 -23.69
CA LEU A 128 3.62 21.64 -24.15
C LEU A 128 2.31 20.99 -23.66
N THR A 129 2.19 19.66 -23.78
CA THR A 129 1.01 18.93 -23.27
C THR A 129 0.77 19.22 -21.79
N LYS A 130 1.80 19.06 -20.95
CA LYS A 130 1.68 19.21 -19.49
C LYS A 130 1.32 20.64 -19.07
N VAL A 131 1.82 21.64 -19.78
CA VAL A 131 1.50 23.04 -19.50
C VAL A 131 0.14 23.43 -20.06
N LEU A 132 -0.22 22.96 -21.25
CA LEU A 132 -1.54 23.23 -21.81
C LEU A 132 -2.65 22.62 -20.95
N MET A 133 -2.41 21.48 -20.30
CA MET A 133 -3.36 20.93 -19.32
C MET A 133 -3.68 21.94 -18.19
N THR A 134 -2.71 22.72 -17.70
CA THR A 134 -2.96 23.71 -16.62
C THR A 134 -3.66 24.98 -17.09
N ILE A 135 -3.63 25.27 -18.39
CA ILE A 135 -4.36 26.43 -18.95
C ILE A 135 -5.76 26.04 -19.42
N ILE A 136 -5.97 24.78 -19.83
CA ILE A 136 -7.27 24.27 -20.28
C ILE A 136 -8.14 23.88 -19.09
N PHE A 137 -7.56 23.19 -18.10
CA PHE A 137 -8.29 22.64 -16.96
C PHE A 137 -8.00 23.40 -15.66
N THR A 138 -8.96 23.37 -14.73
CA THR A 138 -8.78 23.88 -13.37
C THR A 138 -7.85 22.97 -12.56
N ASP A 139 -7.20 23.52 -11.54
CA ASP A 139 -6.27 22.74 -10.70
C ASP A 139 -7.03 21.71 -9.84
N GLU A 140 -8.25 22.06 -9.43
CA GLU A 140 -9.22 21.18 -8.78
C GLU A 140 -9.61 20.00 -9.68
N ALA A 141 -9.86 20.25 -10.97
CA ALA A 141 -10.16 19.18 -11.92
C ALA A 141 -8.95 18.28 -12.15
N LEU A 142 -7.76 18.85 -12.36
CA LEU A 142 -6.53 18.07 -12.59
C LEU A 142 -6.14 17.21 -11.39
N SER A 143 -6.44 17.66 -10.18
CA SER A 143 -6.18 16.90 -8.96
C SER A 143 -7.27 15.87 -8.62
N TYR A 144 -8.53 16.13 -8.97
CA TYR A 144 -9.63 15.22 -8.69
C TYR A 144 -9.77 14.11 -9.75
N CYS A 145 -9.57 14.45 -11.02
CA CYS A 145 -9.85 13.55 -12.15
C CYS A 145 -8.80 12.44 -12.32
N ASN A 146 -9.22 11.39 -13.03
CA ASN A 146 -8.39 10.29 -13.49
C ASN A 146 -8.65 10.08 -14.98
N MET A 147 -7.63 9.63 -15.71
CA MET A 147 -7.77 9.39 -17.15
C MET A 147 -8.78 8.28 -17.50
N PHE A 148 -8.98 7.30 -16.62
CA PHE A 148 -9.82 6.12 -16.87
C PHE A 148 -10.84 5.84 -15.76
N ALA A 149 -11.30 6.87 -15.04
CA ALA A 149 -12.39 6.65 -14.08
C ALA A 149 -13.63 6.16 -14.84
N GLN A 150 -14.22 5.04 -14.39
CA GLN A 150 -15.30 4.36 -15.12
C GLN A 150 -16.59 5.17 -15.29
N LYS A 151 -16.75 6.37 -14.70
CA LYS A 151 -17.83 7.29 -15.09
C LYS A 151 -17.70 8.72 -14.54
N LYS A 152 -17.28 8.91 -13.29
CA LYS A 152 -17.58 10.17 -12.59
C LYS A 152 -16.48 11.23 -12.64
N ASN A 153 -15.20 10.84 -12.60
CA ASN A 153 -14.10 11.80 -12.36
C ASN A 153 -13.16 11.84 -13.56
N LYS A 154 -13.66 12.21 -14.74
CA LYS A 154 -12.87 12.32 -15.98
C LYS A 154 -12.75 13.78 -16.41
N LEU A 155 -11.65 14.09 -17.10
CA LEU A 155 -11.52 15.37 -17.80
C LEU A 155 -12.53 15.45 -18.94
N ASP A 156 -12.85 16.66 -19.38
CA ASP A 156 -13.65 16.86 -20.57
C ASP A 156 -13.01 16.20 -21.80
N ASN A 157 -13.74 15.27 -22.41
CA ASN A 157 -13.23 14.44 -23.50
C ASN A 157 -12.94 15.28 -24.75
N ASN A 158 -13.78 16.27 -25.05
CA ASN A 158 -13.56 17.16 -26.19
C ASN A 158 -12.28 17.97 -25.98
N ALA A 159 -12.09 18.55 -24.80
CA ALA A 159 -10.87 19.29 -24.48
C ALA A 159 -9.59 18.46 -24.53
N VAL A 160 -9.64 17.19 -24.09
CA VAL A 160 -8.49 16.27 -24.22
C VAL A 160 -8.17 15.97 -25.69
N ASN A 161 -9.19 15.76 -26.52
CA ASN A 161 -9.00 15.52 -27.96
C ASN A 161 -8.45 16.76 -28.68
N VAL A 162 -8.98 17.95 -28.37
CA VAL A 162 -8.52 19.22 -28.93
C VAL A 162 -7.07 19.50 -28.53
N LEU A 163 -6.70 19.20 -27.28
CA LEU A 163 -5.32 19.26 -26.83
C LEU A 163 -4.42 18.31 -27.62
N PHE A 164 -4.84 17.07 -27.84
CA PHE A 164 -4.09 16.08 -28.62
C PHE A 164 -3.84 16.56 -30.06
N GLU A 165 -4.87 17.02 -30.76
CA GLU A 165 -4.75 17.53 -32.13
C GLU A 165 -3.89 18.80 -32.20
N PHE A 166 -4.00 19.70 -31.21
CA PHE A 166 -3.18 20.90 -31.14
C PHE A 166 -1.70 20.54 -31.01
N VAL A 167 -1.37 19.62 -30.11
CA VAL A 167 0.01 19.16 -29.85
C VAL A 167 0.57 18.41 -31.06
N LYS A 168 -0.22 17.58 -31.74
CA LYS A 168 0.17 16.96 -33.02
C LYS A 168 0.53 18.00 -34.06
N GLY A 169 -0.35 18.98 -34.28
CA GLY A 169 -0.09 20.07 -35.22
C GLY A 169 1.15 20.89 -34.85
N PHE A 170 1.37 21.14 -33.56
CA PHE A 170 2.58 21.78 -33.07
C PHE A 170 3.84 20.97 -33.39
N ALA A 171 3.84 19.67 -33.10
CA ALA A 171 4.98 18.79 -33.36
C ALA A 171 5.35 18.79 -34.84
N SER A 172 4.36 18.67 -35.73
CA SER A 172 4.56 18.74 -37.18
C SER A 172 5.17 20.07 -37.61
N ARG A 173 4.65 21.21 -37.12
CA ARG A 173 5.17 22.55 -37.48
C ARG A 173 6.59 22.80 -36.98
N LYS A 174 6.98 22.19 -35.86
CA LYS A 174 8.30 22.35 -35.23
C LYS A 174 9.32 21.29 -35.67
N GLY A 175 8.93 20.33 -36.50
CA GLY A 175 9.79 19.20 -36.88
C GLY A 175 10.13 18.29 -35.70
N LEU A 176 9.26 18.23 -34.69
CA LEU A 176 9.41 17.32 -33.54
C LEU A 176 8.89 15.92 -33.88
N PRO A 177 9.29 14.88 -33.13
CA PRO A 177 8.75 13.55 -33.30
C PRO A 177 7.21 13.53 -33.28
N ALA A 178 6.64 12.70 -34.15
CA ALA A 178 5.19 12.53 -34.23
C ALA A 178 4.64 12.02 -32.89
N VAL A 179 3.49 12.56 -32.49
CA VAL A 179 2.85 12.23 -31.21
C VAL A 179 1.72 11.23 -31.47
N ASP A 180 1.91 9.99 -31.04
CA ASP A 180 0.86 8.99 -31.02
C ASP A 180 -0.03 9.11 -29.77
N LEU A 181 -1.21 8.50 -29.83
CA LEU A 181 -2.21 8.58 -28.77
C LEU A 181 -1.75 7.90 -27.47
N VAL A 182 -0.97 6.81 -27.54
CA VAL A 182 -0.49 6.07 -26.36
C VAL A 182 0.47 6.95 -25.58
N THR A 183 1.45 7.52 -26.27
CA THR A 183 2.45 8.43 -25.71
C THR A 183 1.81 9.69 -25.13
N PHE A 184 0.87 10.30 -25.86
CA PHE A 184 0.10 11.44 -25.35
C PHE A 184 -0.64 11.10 -24.06
N ASN A 185 -1.31 9.94 -24.03
CA ASN A 185 -2.04 9.49 -22.86
C ASN A 185 -1.11 9.27 -21.66
N ASP A 186 0.11 8.78 -21.87
CA ASP A 186 1.11 8.64 -20.81
C ASP A 186 1.47 9.99 -20.18
N TRP A 187 1.64 11.03 -20.99
CA TRP A 187 1.91 12.39 -20.49
C TRP A 187 0.74 12.97 -19.70
N VAL A 188 -0.49 12.77 -20.17
CA VAL A 188 -1.71 13.19 -19.46
C VAL A 188 -1.79 12.49 -18.10
N ARG A 189 -1.57 11.16 -18.04
CA ARG A 189 -1.57 10.43 -16.76
C ARG A 189 -0.45 10.90 -15.83
N SER A 190 0.74 11.13 -16.38
CA SER A 190 1.88 11.66 -15.62
C SER A 190 1.52 12.99 -14.96
N LYS A 191 0.90 13.91 -15.71
CA LYS A 191 0.47 15.22 -15.19
C LYS A 191 -0.63 15.09 -14.12
N LEU A 192 -1.66 14.28 -14.35
CA LEU A 192 -2.71 14.05 -13.34
C LEU A 192 -2.13 13.48 -12.03
N ARG A 193 -1.16 12.56 -12.13
CA ARG A 193 -0.47 12.03 -10.95
C ARG A 193 0.33 13.10 -10.22
N SER A 194 1.04 13.98 -10.93
CA SER A 194 1.80 15.06 -10.28
C SER A 194 0.90 16.05 -9.54
N MET A 195 -0.28 16.37 -10.10
CA MET A 195 -1.23 17.30 -9.47
C MET A 195 -1.85 16.72 -8.19
N LYS A 196 -2.01 15.40 -8.12
CA LYS A 196 -2.50 14.69 -6.91
C LYS A 196 -1.52 14.71 -5.74
N ILE A 197 -0.23 14.81 -6.03
CA ILE A 197 0.83 14.83 -5.02
C ILE A 197 0.93 16.23 -4.39
N GLN A 198 0.58 17.29 -5.12
CA GLN A 198 0.73 18.68 -4.69
C GLN A 198 -0.34 19.18 -3.69
N LEU A 199 -1.42 18.43 -3.46
CA LEU A 199 -2.51 18.79 -2.53
C LEU A 199 -2.51 17.99 -1.23
N LEU A 200 -1.42 17.27 -0.94
CA LEU A 200 -1.23 16.68 0.38
C LEU A 200 -0.63 17.75 1.30
N PRO A 201 -1.29 18.11 2.43
CA PRO A 201 -0.70 18.97 3.45
C PRO A 201 0.52 18.33 4.10
#